data_AF-A0A545ATE3-F1
#
_entry.id   AF-A0A545ATE3-F1
#
_cell.length_a   1.000
_cell.length_b   1.000
_cell.length_c   1.000
_cell.angle_alpha   90.00
_cell.angle_beta   90.00
_cell.angle_gamma   90.00
#
_symmetry.space_group_name_H-M   'P 1'
#
loop_
_entity.id
_entity.type
_entity.pdbx_description
1 polymer ?
#
loop_
_entity_poly.entity_id
_entity_poly.type
_entity_poly.pdbx_seq_one_letter_code
_entity_poly.pdbx_strand_id
1 'polypeptide(L)'
;MIFVLVLLAGWQLPGPAQAATRDPAAFADIWRPCGWRTSENKIVRTFDRYRADVPGHFLRGGKSNLLCGNKRFGYRHILHRHQAEWEQAAFLVRRNWRDVADFSIATVVRDPDQVTYNPKVKTYCFSRVVYLVNKNNARTVGTNIPRVVVAESTKRIITAFPSNEQCK
;
A
#
# COMPACT_ATOMS: atom_id res chain seq x y z
N MET A 1 -36.18 -57.14 -4.97
CA MET A 1 -35.89 -55.86 -5.67
C MET A 1 -35.79 -54.77 -4.63
N ILE A 2 -34.59 -54.27 -4.34
CA ILE A 2 -34.38 -53.04 -3.57
C ILE A 2 -33.30 -52.25 -4.32
N PHE A 3 -33.72 -51.15 -4.93
CA PHE A 3 -32.84 -50.15 -5.52
C PHE A 3 -32.23 -49.33 -4.39
N VAL A 4 -30.90 -49.37 -4.24
CA VAL A 4 -30.17 -48.38 -3.43
C VAL A 4 -29.63 -47.34 -4.40
N LEU A 5 -30.32 -46.20 -4.47
CA LEU A 5 -29.88 -45.03 -5.22
C LEU A 5 -28.82 -44.31 -4.38
N VAL A 6 -27.55 -44.46 -4.72
CA VAL A 6 -26.46 -43.69 -4.11
C VAL A 6 -26.41 -42.31 -4.79
N LEU A 7 -26.93 -41.29 -4.11
CA LEU A 7 -26.72 -39.89 -4.49
C LEU A 7 -25.27 -39.50 -4.19
N LEU A 8 -24.43 -39.51 -5.22
CA LEU A 8 -23.11 -38.88 -5.16
C LEU A 8 -23.31 -37.36 -5.20
N ALA A 9 -23.22 -36.72 -4.04
CA ALA A 9 -23.06 -35.28 -3.96
C ALA A 9 -21.75 -34.89 -4.68
N GLY A 10 -21.86 -34.23 -5.82
CA GLY A 10 -20.71 -33.68 -6.54
C GLY A 10 -20.13 -32.50 -5.77
N TRP A 11 -18.93 -32.67 -5.23
CA TRP A 11 -18.14 -31.55 -4.71
C TRP A 11 -17.45 -30.89 -5.91
N GLN A 12 -17.99 -29.79 -6.42
CA GLN A 12 -17.26 -28.93 -7.35
C GLN A 12 -16.01 -28.39 -6.65
N LEU A 13 -14.83 -28.75 -7.15
CA LEU A 13 -13.58 -28.12 -6.76
C LEU A 13 -13.65 -26.62 -7.11
N PRO A 14 -13.24 -25.71 -6.21
CA PRO A 14 -13.09 -24.31 -6.58
C PRO A 14 -12.04 -24.22 -7.69
N GLY A 15 -12.45 -23.72 -8.85
CA GLY A 15 -11.55 -23.47 -9.98
C GLY A 15 -10.39 -22.56 -9.57
N PRO A 16 -9.27 -22.58 -10.31
CA PRO A 16 -8.13 -21.73 -9.99
C PRO A 16 -8.61 -20.28 -9.98
N ALA A 17 -8.45 -19.61 -8.83
CA ALA A 17 -8.75 -18.20 -8.69
C ALA A 17 -8.01 -17.45 -9.80
N GLN A 18 -8.72 -17.02 -10.85
CA GLN A 18 -8.16 -16.13 -11.85
C GLN A 18 -7.67 -14.90 -11.08
N ALA A 19 -6.34 -14.73 -11.04
CA ALA A 19 -5.73 -13.49 -10.62
C ALA A 19 -6.32 -12.40 -11.50
N ALA A 20 -7.26 -11.62 -10.95
CA ALA A 20 -7.96 -10.58 -11.67
C ALA A 20 -6.92 -9.65 -12.30
N THR A 21 -6.75 -9.76 -13.60
CA THR A 21 -5.96 -8.84 -14.41
C THR A 21 -6.74 -7.53 -14.42
N ARG A 22 -6.57 -6.72 -13.37
CA ARG A 22 -7.18 -5.39 -13.33
C ARG A 22 -6.64 -4.58 -14.52
N ASP A 23 -7.55 -3.88 -15.18
CA ASP A 23 -7.37 -3.02 -16.35
C ASP A 23 -6.54 -1.78 -15.99
N PRO A 24 -5.50 -1.39 -16.76
CA PRO A 24 -4.76 -0.13 -16.62
C PRO A 24 -5.63 1.12 -16.33
N ALA A 25 -6.83 1.22 -16.91
CA ALA A 25 -7.74 2.33 -16.66
C ALA A 25 -8.31 2.36 -15.23
N ALA A 26 -8.54 1.18 -14.63
CA ALA A 26 -9.05 1.05 -13.27
C ALA A 26 -8.03 1.47 -12.18
N PHE A 27 -6.77 1.73 -12.55
CA PHE A 27 -5.72 2.10 -11.60
C PHE A 27 -5.50 3.61 -11.44
N ALA A 28 -5.74 4.41 -12.50
CA ALA A 28 -5.82 5.87 -12.38
C ALA A 28 -6.97 6.30 -11.44
N ASP A 29 -7.95 5.43 -11.23
CA ASP A 29 -9.06 5.58 -10.28
C ASP A 29 -8.68 5.30 -8.81
N ILE A 30 -7.51 4.69 -8.52
CA ILE A 30 -7.18 4.28 -7.14
C ILE A 30 -6.94 5.50 -6.26
N TRP A 31 -6.23 6.50 -6.78
CA TRP A 31 -5.99 7.74 -6.05
C TRP A 31 -6.89 8.83 -6.58
N ARG A 32 -7.90 9.18 -5.77
CA ARG A 32 -8.81 10.26 -6.10
C ARG A 32 -8.01 11.55 -6.39
N PRO A 33 -8.32 12.28 -7.47
CA PRO A 33 -7.50 13.41 -7.89
C PRO A 33 -7.49 14.52 -6.84
N CYS A 34 -6.33 15.16 -6.67
CA CYS A 34 -6.12 16.35 -5.87
C CYS A 34 -5.68 17.49 -6.79
N GLY A 35 -6.62 18.31 -7.25
CA GLY A 35 -6.31 19.57 -7.92
C GLY A 35 -5.69 20.56 -6.93
N TRP A 36 -5.11 21.65 -7.42
CA TRP A 36 -4.44 22.63 -6.56
C TRP A 36 -5.38 23.34 -5.57
N ARG A 37 -6.66 23.55 -5.92
CA ARG A 37 -7.72 24.09 -5.02
C ARG A 37 -8.39 23.05 -4.13
N THR A 38 -8.11 21.76 -4.34
CA THR A 38 -8.78 20.71 -3.57
C THR A 38 -8.40 20.82 -2.09
N SER A 39 -9.37 20.68 -1.18
CA SER A 39 -9.09 20.70 0.25
C SER A 39 -7.99 19.72 0.63
N GLU A 40 -7.06 20.16 1.49
CA GLU A 40 -5.99 19.30 2.02
C GLU A 40 -6.55 18.09 2.79
N ASN A 41 -7.77 18.21 3.32
CA ASN A 41 -8.43 17.17 4.08
C ASN A 41 -9.19 16.14 3.24
N LYS A 42 -9.28 16.32 1.91
CA LYS A 42 -9.94 15.34 1.04
C LYS A 42 -9.16 14.02 1.07
N ILE A 43 -9.89 12.92 1.28
CA ILE A 43 -9.32 11.57 1.23
C ILE A 43 -8.99 11.21 -0.22
N VAL A 44 -7.74 10.83 -0.44
CA VAL A 44 -7.23 10.24 -1.69
C VAL A 44 -7.51 8.75 -1.70
N ARG A 45 -7.11 8.07 -0.60
CA ARG A 45 -7.19 6.63 -0.45
C ARG A 45 -7.21 6.25 1.03
N THR A 46 -7.86 5.13 1.34
CA THR A 46 -7.91 4.55 2.68
C THR A 46 -7.30 3.16 2.67
N PHE A 47 -6.30 2.92 3.52
CA PHE A 47 -5.57 1.67 3.62
C PHE A 47 -5.93 0.92 4.89
N ASP A 48 -5.98 -0.41 4.81
CA ASP A 48 -5.97 -1.28 5.98
C ASP A 48 -4.57 -1.33 6.57
N ARG A 49 -4.47 -0.99 7.85
CA ARG A 49 -3.21 -0.93 8.60
C ARG A 49 -3.25 -1.94 9.75
N TYR A 50 -2.18 -2.72 9.88
CA TYR A 50 -1.93 -3.57 11.03
C TYR A 50 -1.68 -2.74 12.30
N ARG A 51 -1.60 -3.40 13.45
CA ARG A 51 -1.18 -2.73 14.68
C ARG A 51 0.31 -2.40 14.63
N ALA A 52 0.72 -1.30 15.25
CA ALA A 52 2.11 -1.07 15.64
C ALA A 52 2.23 -1.29 17.15
N ASP A 53 3.15 -2.15 17.54
CA ASP A 53 3.42 -2.48 18.93
C ASP A 53 4.91 -2.31 19.13
N VAL A 54 5.31 -1.16 19.67
CA VAL A 54 6.70 -0.82 19.94
C VAL A 54 6.82 -0.38 21.40
N PRO A 55 7.97 -0.54 22.06
CA PRO A 55 8.09 -0.27 23.50
C PRO A 55 7.58 1.12 23.88
N GLY A 56 6.59 1.18 24.78
CA GLY A 56 5.98 2.43 25.26
C GLY A 56 4.96 3.08 24.32
N HIS A 57 4.72 2.55 23.12
CA HIS A 57 3.86 3.17 22.11
C HIS A 57 3.04 2.13 21.34
N PHE A 58 1.71 2.29 21.37
CA PHE A 58 0.80 1.38 20.72
C PHE A 58 -0.12 2.10 19.73
N LEU A 59 -0.09 1.66 18.47
CA LEU A 59 -1.05 2.07 17.45
C LEU A 59 -1.97 0.91 17.12
N ARG A 60 -3.24 1.01 17.50
CA ARG A 60 -4.23 -0.01 17.13
C ARG A 60 -4.32 -0.16 15.61
N GLY A 61 -4.45 -1.40 15.16
CA GLY A 61 -4.83 -1.73 13.80
C GLY A 61 -6.17 -1.09 13.41
N GLY A 62 -6.37 -0.88 12.12
CA GLY A 62 -7.55 -0.22 11.58
C GLY A 62 -7.29 0.41 10.22
N LYS A 63 -7.83 1.61 9.99
CA LYS A 63 -7.68 2.32 8.71
C LYS A 63 -6.70 3.49 8.83
N SER A 64 -5.93 3.72 7.77
CA SER A 64 -5.11 4.93 7.59
C SER A 64 -5.51 5.65 6.31
N ASN A 65 -5.78 6.95 6.40
CA ASN A 65 -6.14 7.75 5.24
C ASN A 65 -4.91 8.47 4.68
N LEU A 66 -4.71 8.35 3.37
CA LEU A 66 -3.89 9.29 2.61
C LEU A 66 -4.81 10.44 2.19
N LEU A 67 -4.47 11.65 2.63
CA LEU A 67 -5.21 12.86 2.27
C LEU A 67 -4.49 13.60 1.13
N CYS A 68 -5.17 14.53 0.48
CA CYS A 68 -4.53 15.42 -0.48
C CYS A 68 -3.32 16.13 0.14
N GLY A 69 -3.47 16.59 1.38
CA GLY A 69 -2.40 17.21 2.17
C GLY A 69 -1.83 18.45 1.51
N ASN A 70 -0.55 18.73 1.75
CA ASN A 70 0.17 19.90 1.23
C ASN A 70 1.66 19.58 1.08
N LYS A 71 2.53 20.59 0.95
CA LYS A 71 3.97 20.36 0.78
C LYS A 71 4.64 19.64 1.98
N ARG A 72 3.99 19.59 3.14
CA ARG A 72 4.51 18.98 4.39
C ARG A 72 3.96 17.58 4.68
N PHE A 73 2.81 17.21 4.13
CA PHE A 73 2.23 15.88 4.36
C PHE A 73 1.26 15.45 3.25
N GLY A 74 0.91 14.16 3.22
CA GLY A 74 -0.10 13.58 2.35
C GLY A 74 0.36 13.41 0.90
N TYR A 75 -0.60 13.25 0.00
CA TYR A 75 -0.36 13.00 -1.41
C TYR A 75 0.50 14.08 -2.07
N ARG A 76 0.23 15.36 -1.81
CA ARG A 76 1.00 16.47 -2.38
C ARG A 76 2.45 16.50 -1.90
N HIS A 77 2.72 16.03 -0.69
CA HIS A 77 4.09 15.91 -0.19
C HIS A 77 4.82 14.76 -0.89
N ILE A 78 4.16 13.60 -1.07
CA ILE A 78 4.70 12.48 -1.86
C ILE A 78 5.00 12.95 -3.28
N LEU A 79 4.06 13.66 -3.92
CA LEU A 79 4.26 14.21 -5.25
C LEU A 79 5.43 15.19 -5.30
N HIS A 80 5.53 16.09 -4.32
CA HIS A 80 6.56 17.14 -4.33
C HIS A 80 7.97 16.64 -3.99
N ARG A 81 8.08 15.60 -3.14
CA ARG A 81 9.37 15.17 -2.56
C ARG A 81 9.82 13.79 -2.97
N HIS A 82 8.90 12.94 -3.43
CA HIS A 82 9.14 11.51 -3.62
C HIS A 82 8.63 10.96 -4.96
N GLN A 83 8.12 11.81 -5.85
CA GLN A 83 7.60 11.39 -7.15
C GLN A 83 8.70 10.72 -7.98
N ALA A 84 9.91 11.30 -8.01
CA ALA A 84 11.00 10.79 -8.82
C ALA A 84 11.41 9.37 -8.40
N GLU A 85 11.47 9.09 -7.09
CA GLU A 85 11.78 7.78 -6.54
C GLU A 85 10.69 6.76 -6.90
N TRP A 86 9.42 7.15 -6.82
CA TRP A 86 8.31 6.30 -7.24
C TRP A 86 8.31 6.05 -8.76
N GLU A 87 8.65 7.06 -9.57
CA GLU A 87 8.77 6.93 -11.02
C GLU A 87 9.92 5.99 -11.39
N GLN A 88 11.05 6.07 -10.70
CA GLN A 88 12.17 5.16 -10.91
C GLN A 88 11.76 3.70 -10.61
N ALA A 89 11.09 3.45 -9.48
CA ALA A 89 10.60 2.11 -9.15
C ALA A 89 9.57 1.62 -10.19
N ALA A 90 8.70 2.53 -10.66
CA ALA A 90 7.65 2.23 -11.62
C ALA A 90 8.16 1.96 -13.03
N PHE A 91 9.24 2.63 -13.43
CA PHE A 91 9.94 2.36 -14.68
C PHE A 91 10.42 0.91 -14.74
N LEU A 92 11.05 0.41 -13.67
CA LEU A 92 11.55 -0.97 -13.61
C LEU A 92 10.43 -2.01 -13.83
N VAL A 93 9.26 -1.77 -13.23
CA VAL A 93 8.11 -2.70 -13.31
C VAL A 93 7.16 -2.43 -14.47
N ARG A 94 7.42 -1.38 -15.27
CA ARG A 94 6.59 -0.91 -16.39
C ARG A 94 5.14 -0.60 -15.96
N ARG A 95 4.98 0.16 -14.88
CA ARG A 95 3.69 0.58 -14.30
C ARG A 95 3.62 2.10 -14.12
N ASN A 96 2.44 2.62 -13.79
CA ASN A 96 2.32 4.00 -13.32
C ASN A 96 2.91 4.11 -11.91
N TRP A 97 3.55 5.23 -11.59
CA TRP A 97 4.14 5.45 -10.26
C TRP A 97 3.11 5.41 -9.13
N ARG A 98 1.87 5.84 -9.39
CA ARG A 98 0.78 5.77 -8.40
C ARG A 98 0.38 4.33 -8.10
N ASP A 99 0.44 3.43 -9.09
CA ASP A 99 0.13 2.01 -8.90
C ASP A 99 1.16 1.36 -7.97
N VAL A 100 2.44 1.64 -8.23
CA VAL A 100 3.54 1.11 -7.44
C VAL A 100 3.49 1.68 -6.03
N ALA A 101 3.22 2.97 -5.88
CA ALA A 101 3.04 3.61 -4.58
C ALA A 101 1.85 3.03 -3.82
N ASP A 102 0.68 2.90 -4.44
CA ASP A 102 -0.52 2.34 -3.78
C ASP A 102 -0.30 0.91 -3.31
N PHE A 103 0.22 0.04 -4.19
CA PHE A 103 0.52 -1.33 -3.84
C PHE A 103 1.54 -1.41 -2.70
N SER A 104 2.63 -0.64 -2.80
CA SER A 104 3.68 -0.63 -1.78
C SER A 104 3.13 -0.16 -0.44
N ILE A 105 2.39 0.94 -0.40
CA ILE A 105 1.78 1.47 0.83
C ILE A 105 0.82 0.44 1.42
N ALA A 106 -0.09 -0.11 0.61
CA ALA A 106 -1.07 -1.09 1.06
C ALA A 106 -0.41 -2.35 1.64
N THR A 107 0.70 -2.79 1.07
CA THR A 107 1.44 -3.97 1.54
C THR A 107 2.17 -3.66 2.83
N VAL A 108 2.93 -2.57 2.87
CA VAL A 108 3.73 -2.14 4.03
C VAL A 108 2.87 -1.91 5.26
N VAL A 109 1.75 -1.17 5.12
CA VAL A 109 0.93 -0.84 6.29
C VAL A 109 0.11 -2.03 6.79
N ARG A 110 -0.21 -3.01 5.92
CA ARG A 110 -0.99 -4.20 6.28
C ARG A 110 -0.15 -5.31 6.89
N ASP A 111 1.11 -5.42 6.49
CA ASP A 111 2.00 -6.50 6.91
C ASP A 111 3.45 -5.97 6.88
N PRO A 112 3.87 -5.19 7.89
CA PRO A 112 5.21 -4.62 7.96
C PRO A 112 6.25 -5.65 8.43
N ASP A 113 7.46 -5.59 7.89
CA ASP A 113 8.60 -6.33 8.47
C ASP A 113 9.14 -5.60 9.71
N GLN A 114 9.13 -4.26 9.67
CA GLN A 114 9.63 -3.42 10.75
C GLN A 114 8.69 -2.23 11.01
N VAL A 115 8.51 -1.92 12.29
CA VAL A 115 7.81 -0.73 12.74
C VAL A 115 8.64 -0.01 13.79
N THR A 116 8.85 1.30 13.61
CA THR A 116 9.51 2.16 14.61
C THR A 116 8.62 3.34 14.97
N TYR A 117 8.89 3.99 16.11
CA TYR A 117 8.18 5.19 16.54
C TYR A 117 9.15 6.34 16.77
N ASN A 118 8.81 7.52 16.24
CA ASN A 118 9.55 8.74 16.45
C ASN A 118 8.83 9.65 17.46
N PRO A 119 9.33 9.77 18.71
CA PRO A 119 8.68 10.57 19.74
C PRO A 119 8.74 12.08 19.48
N LYS A 120 9.71 12.56 18.68
CA LYS A 120 9.87 14.00 18.41
C LYS A 120 8.72 14.55 17.55
N VAL A 121 8.23 13.75 16.60
CA VAL A 121 7.16 14.14 15.67
C VAL A 121 5.89 13.29 15.81
N LYS A 122 5.86 12.36 16.77
CA LYS A 122 4.71 11.50 17.11
C LYS A 122 4.18 10.71 15.91
N THR A 123 5.07 10.01 15.23
CA THR A 123 4.75 9.19 14.07
C THR A 123 5.31 7.79 14.19
N TYR A 124 4.60 6.84 13.58
CA TYR A 124 5.07 5.48 13.35
C TYR A 124 5.62 5.37 11.92
N CYS A 125 6.73 4.69 11.76
CA CYS A 125 7.28 4.32 10.46
C CYS A 125 7.06 2.83 10.25
N PHE A 126 6.38 2.46 9.17
CA PHE A 126 6.20 1.09 8.73
C PHE A 126 7.09 0.85 7.51
N SER A 127 7.79 -0.29 7.46
CA SER A 127 8.55 -0.67 6.28
C SER A 127 8.55 -2.17 6.09
N ARG A 128 8.75 -2.58 4.83
CA ARG A 128 8.99 -3.98 4.48
C ARG A 128 9.73 -4.08 3.16
N VAL A 129 10.32 -5.23 2.92
CA VAL A 129 10.82 -5.63 1.60
C VAL A 129 9.63 -5.84 0.66
N VAL A 130 9.69 -5.20 -0.50
CA VAL A 130 8.75 -5.38 -1.61
C VAL A 130 9.56 -5.74 -2.87
N TYR A 131 9.17 -6.82 -3.53
CA TYR A 131 9.80 -7.24 -4.78
C TYR A 131 9.16 -6.51 -5.97
N LEU A 132 10.02 -5.92 -6.79
CA LEU A 132 9.62 -5.25 -8.02
C LEU A 132 9.50 -6.30 -9.13
N VAL A 133 8.27 -6.59 -9.56
CA VAL A 133 7.99 -7.59 -10.60
C VAL A 133 7.58 -6.91 -11.90
N ASN A 134 8.29 -7.21 -12.98
CA ASN A 134 8.01 -6.65 -14.29
C ASN A 134 6.70 -7.21 -14.85
N LYS A 135 5.77 -6.31 -15.21
CA LYS A 135 4.45 -6.69 -15.72
C LYS A 135 4.49 -7.62 -16.94
N ASN A 136 5.46 -7.44 -17.83
CA ASN A 136 5.43 -8.07 -19.15
C ASN A 136 5.93 -9.52 -19.14
N ASN A 137 6.85 -9.86 -18.24
CA ASN A 137 7.52 -11.17 -18.21
C ASN A 137 7.51 -11.83 -16.83
N ALA A 138 6.83 -11.23 -15.84
CA ALA A 138 6.72 -11.71 -14.46
C ALA A 138 8.05 -11.95 -13.73
N ARG A 139 9.17 -11.39 -14.23
CA ARG A 139 10.47 -11.51 -13.57
C ARG A 139 10.61 -10.45 -12.47
N THR A 140 11.22 -10.84 -11.35
CA THR A 140 11.72 -9.90 -10.37
C THR A 140 12.87 -9.10 -10.97
N VAL A 141 12.72 -7.79 -11.00
CA VAL A 141 13.67 -6.82 -11.58
C VAL A 141 14.35 -5.96 -10.52
N GLY A 142 14.03 -6.19 -9.26
CA GLY A 142 14.67 -5.53 -8.14
C GLY A 142 13.87 -5.66 -6.85
N THR A 143 14.33 -4.94 -5.85
CA THR A 143 13.73 -4.90 -4.53
C THR A 143 13.71 -3.45 -4.08
N ASN A 144 12.62 -3.03 -3.45
CA ASN A 144 12.54 -1.77 -2.72
C ASN A 144 12.08 -2.04 -1.29
N ILE A 145 12.46 -1.14 -0.37
CA ILE A 145 12.01 -1.14 1.02
C ILE A 145 11.22 0.15 1.26
N PRO A 146 9.92 0.20 0.89
CA PRO A 146 9.16 1.42 1.06
C PRO A 146 8.95 1.71 2.54
N ARG A 147 9.06 2.99 2.90
CA ARG A 147 8.75 3.49 4.25
C ARG A 147 7.45 4.26 4.19
N VAL A 148 6.50 3.93 5.07
CA VAL A 148 5.22 4.62 5.21
C VAL A 148 5.12 5.21 6.61
N VAL A 149 5.02 6.53 6.68
CA VAL A 149 4.97 7.27 7.95
C VAL A 149 3.53 7.62 8.27
N VAL A 150 3.08 7.26 9.47
CA VAL A 150 1.70 7.41 9.93
C VAL A 150 1.68 8.21 11.23
N ALA A 151 0.85 9.25 11.31
CA ALA A 151 0.67 10.03 12.53
C ALA A 151 -0.04 9.23 13.61
N GLU A 152 0.44 9.35 14.85
CA GLU A 152 -0.14 8.67 16.02
C GLU A 152 -1.59 9.11 16.28
N SER A 153 -1.80 10.43 16.41
CA SER A 153 -3.09 11.00 16.83
C SER A 153 -4.19 10.81 15.78
N THR A 154 -3.89 11.18 14.53
CA THR A 154 -4.89 11.20 13.45
C THR A 154 -4.93 9.90 12.65
N LYS A 155 -3.94 9.02 12.82
CA LYS A 155 -3.82 7.75 12.07
C LYS A 155 -3.67 7.93 10.56
N ARG A 156 -3.35 9.15 10.10
CA ARG A 156 -3.21 9.51 8.68
C ARG A 156 -1.80 9.22 8.20
N ILE A 157 -1.69 8.87 6.92
CA ILE A 157 -0.38 8.75 6.26
C ILE A 157 0.16 10.17 6.03
N ILE A 158 1.32 10.45 6.61
CA ILE A 158 2.03 11.72 6.48
C ILE A 158 2.91 11.72 5.24
N THR A 159 3.63 10.63 4.97
CA THR A 159 4.43 10.45 3.76
C THR A 159 4.63 8.96 3.46
N ALA A 160 4.99 8.65 2.22
CA ALA A 160 5.43 7.33 1.80
C ALA A 160 6.41 7.44 0.64
N PHE A 161 7.50 6.68 0.70
CA PHE A 161 8.56 6.73 -0.31
C PHE A 161 9.34 5.41 -0.41
N PRO A 162 9.89 5.06 -1.58
CA PRO A 162 10.82 3.95 -1.72
C PRO A 162 12.13 4.25 -0.96
N SER A 163 12.69 3.25 -0.30
CA SER A 163 14.01 3.30 0.31
C SER A 163 14.76 1.98 0.04
N ASN A 164 16.03 1.93 0.42
CA ASN A 164 16.87 0.72 0.44
C ASN A 164 17.07 0.18 1.86
N GLU A 165 16.41 0.79 2.86
CA GLU A 165 16.58 0.47 4.26
C GLU A 165 15.23 0.43 4.99
N GLN A 166 15.12 -0.46 5.98
CA GLN A 166 13.96 -0.49 6.88
C GLN A 166 13.90 0.76 7.77
N CYS A 167 12.75 1.02 8.38
CA CYS A 167 12.57 2.08 9.37
C CYS A 167 13.60 1.95 10.50
N LYS A 168 14.09 3.09 10.99
CA LYS A 168 15.07 3.20 12.08
C LYS A 168 14.48 4.01 13.22
#